data_AF-A0A662PN25-F1
#
_entry.id   AF-A0A662PN25-F1
#
_cell.length_a   1.000
_cell.length_b   1.000
_cell.length_c   1.000
_cell.angle_alpha   90.00
_cell.angle_beta   90.00
_cell.angle_gamma   90.00
#
_symmetry.space_group_name_H-M   'P 1'
#
loop_
_entity.id
_entity.type
_entity.pdbx_description
1 polymer ?
#
loop_
_entity_poly.entity_id
_entity_poly.type
_entity_poly.pdbx_seq_one_letter_code
_entity_poly.pdbx_strand_id
1 'polypeptide(L)'
;SKFVLAGHVFLSSISWITYAYTGDLLSLISAAVFMGVVGSMDLPSRRRLLAESAGGEGIGTLIGALDLFTMLSSIPAPIFGGAIYGLGGLRAVFWVGFVVNLIGVPFLLKVRVHGEG
;
A
#
# COMPACT_ATOMS: atom_id res chain seq x y z
N SER A 1 6.24 14.31 2.65
CA SER A 1 6.99 13.76 3.79
C SER A 1 6.93 12.25 3.77
N LYS A 2 8.10 11.58 3.76
CA LYS A 2 8.24 10.11 3.80
C LYS A 2 7.55 9.46 5.00
N PHE A 3 7.46 10.16 6.14
CA PHE A 3 6.80 9.67 7.35
C PHE A 3 5.28 9.52 7.18
N VAL A 4 4.65 10.41 6.38
CA VAL A 4 3.21 10.31 6.10
C VAL A 4 2.93 9.07 5.24
N LEU A 5 3.77 8.81 4.23
CA LEU A 5 3.63 7.61 3.41
C LEU A 5 3.94 6.34 4.20
N ALA A 6 4.98 6.34 5.05
CA ALA A 6 5.28 5.21 5.93
C ALA A 6 4.14 4.93 6.93
N GLY A 7 3.55 5.98 7.51
CA GLY A 7 2.38 5.86 8.38
C GLY A 7 1.15 5.31 7.65
N HIS A 8 0.91 5.77 6.42
CA HIS A 8 -0.13 5.20 5.55
C HIS A 8 0.12 3.70 5.30
N VAL A 9 1.32 3.29 4.88
CA VAL A 9 1.63 1.88 4.60
C VAL A 9 1.50 1.01 5.85
N PHE A 10 1.91 1.52 7.01
CA PHE A 10 1.73 0.84 8.28
C PHE A 10 0.25 0.65 8.63
N LEU A 11 -0.56 1.71 8.58
CA LEU A 11 -2.00 1.63 8.79
C LEU A 11 -2.69 0.74 7.74
N SER A 12 -2.21 0.77 6.50
CA SER A 12 -2.72 -0.05 5.40
C SER A 12 -2.49 -1.52 5.72
N SER A 13 -1.29 -1.86 6.19
CA SER A 13 -0.97 -3.20 6.70
C SER A 13 -1.98 -3.63 7.77
N ILE A 14 -2.21 -2.78 8.78
CA ILE A 14 -3.19 -3.08 9.84
C ILE A 14 -4.60 -3.29 9.25
N SER A 15 -5.00 -2.54 8.22
CA SER A 15 -6.33 -2.72 7.62
C SER A 15 -6.51 -4.11 6.99
N TRP A 16 -5.47 -4.66 6.35
CA TRP A 16 -5.48 -6.04 5.84
C TRP A 16 -5.73 -7.07 6.93
N ILE A 17 -5.09 -6.92 8.10
CA ILE A 17 -5.29 -7.89 9.18
C ILE A 17 -6.66 -7.76 9.83
N THR A 18 -7.23 -6.55 9.91
CA THR A 18 -8.59 -6.37 10.45
C THR A 18 -9.63 -7.16 9.64
N TYR A 19 -9.48 -7.20 8.31
CA TYR A 19 -10.30 -8.03 7.43
C TYR A 19 -10.15 -9.54 7.67
N ALA A 20 -8.99 -10.02 8.11
CA ALA A 20 -8.78 -11.45 8.36
C ALA A 20 -9.62 -12.01 9.52
N TYR A 21 -10.06 -11.13 10.42
CA TYR A 21 -10.76 -11.48 11.67
C TYR A 21 -12.21 -11.00 11.72
N THR A 22 -12.77 -10.53 10.60
CA THR A 22 -14.20 -10.17 10.54
C THR A 22 -15.06 -11.43 10.67
N GLY A 23 -16.03 -11.42 11.57
CA GLY A 23 -16.95 -12.54 11.81
C GLY A 23 -18.42 -12.20 11.57
N ASP A 24 -18.76 -10.92 11.59
CA ASP A 24 -20.11 -10.41 11.42
C ASP A 24 -20.14 -9.18 10.49
N LEU A 25 -21.33 -8.80 10.05
CA LEU A 25 -21.52 -7.71 9.09
C LEU A 25 -20.99 -6.36 9.61
N LEU A 26 -21.15 -6.05 10.90
CA LEU A 26 -20.66 -4.79 11.45
C LEU A 26 -19.13 -4.77 11.45
N SER A 27 -18.48 -5.86 11.89
CA SER A 27 -17.01 -5.97 11.84
C SER A 27 -16.47 -5.82 10.41
N LEU A 28 -17.17 -6.37 9.42
CA LEU A 28 -16.79 -6.25 8.01
C LEU A 28 -16.96 -4.83 7.47
N ILE A 29 -18.06 -4.16 7.81
CA ILE A 29 -18.28 -2.75 7.44
C ILE A 29 -17.22 -1.85 8.09
N SER A 30 -16.92 -2.06 9.38
CA SER A 30 -15.88 -1.30 10.07
C SER A 30 -14.50 -1.50 9.45
N ALA A 31 -14.13 -2.73 9.10
CA ALA A 31 -12.89 -3.02 8.39
C ALA A 31 -12.85 -2.36 7.00
N ALA A 32 -13.97 -2.38 6.27
CA ALA A 32 -14.10 -1.73 4.96
C ALA A 32 -13.94 -0.21 5.03
N VAL A 33 -14.60 0.42 6.01
CA VAL A 33 -14.48 1.87 6.24
C VAL A 33 -13.05 2.22 6.61
N PHE A 34 -12.42 1.47 7.51
CA PHE A 34 -11.03 1.70 7.90
C PHE A 34 -10.08 1.58 6.71
N MET A 35 -10.22 0.52 5.90
CA MET A 35 -9.43 0.32 4.69
C MET A 35 -9.67 1.43 3.66
N GLY A 36 -10.92 1.90 3.49
CA GLY A 36 -11.25 3.01 2.59
C GLY A 36 -10.60 4.33 3.02
N VAL A 37 -10.66 4.66 4.31
CA VAL A 37 -9.99 5.86 4.87
C VAL A 37 -8.48 5.78 4.61
N VAL A 38 -7.85 4.66 4.97
CA VAL A 38 -6.41 4.50 4.78
C VAL A 38 -6.05 4.52 3.30
N GLY A 39 -6.80 3.80 2.45
CA GLY A 39 -6.58 3.73 1.00
C GLY A 39 -6.67 5.09 0.31
N SER A 40 -7.55 5.99 0.77
CA SER A 40 -7.65 7.35 0.23
C SER A 40 -6.38 8.18 0.40
N MET A 41 -5.52 7.81 1.36
CA MET A 41 -4.26 8.50 1.66
C MET A 41 -3.10 8.07 0.75
N ASP A 42 -3.19 6.95 0.03
CA ASP A 42 -2.08 6.40 -0.75
C ASP A 42 -1.65 7.34 -1.89
N LEU A 43 -2.59 7.61 -2.81
CA LEU A 43 -2.32 8.37 -4.03
C LEU A 43 -1.79 9.80 -3.76
N PRO A 44 -2.35 10.57 -2.80
CA PRO A 44 -1.80 11.87 -2.40
C PRO A 44 -0.40 11.76 -1.80
N SER A 45 -0.17 10.78 -0.92
CA SER A 45 1.10 10.62 -0.20
C SER A 45 2.23 10.24 -1.14
N ARG A 46 1.97 9.31 -2.08
CA ARG A 46 2.94 8.84 -3.07
C ARG A 46 3.36 9.95 -4.03
N ARG A 47 2.38 10.68 -4.57
CA ARG A 47 2.64 11.80 -5.49
C ARG A 47 3.41 12.93 -4.81
N ARG A 48 3.07 13.23 -3.55
CA ARG A 48 3.80 14.22 -2.76
C ARG A 48 5.27 13.82 -2.53
N LEU A 49 5.53 12.57 -2.16
CA LEU A 49 6.91 12.10 -1.95
C LEU A 49 7.73 12.17 -3.25
N LEU A 50 7.15 11.78 -4.38
CA LEU A 50 7.82 11.89 -5.68
C LEU A 50 8.14 13.35 -6.03
N ALA A 51 7.19 14.27 -5.84
CA ALA A 51 7.40 15.68 -6.10
C ALA A 51 8.53 16.27 -5.23
N GLU A 52 8.56 15.91 -3.94
CA GLU A 52 9.63 16.32 -3.02
C GLU A 52 10.99 15.68 -3.38
N SER A 53 11.00 14.45 -3.92
CA SER A 53 12.24 13.73 -4.29
C SER A 53 12.83 14.23 -5.62
N ALA A 54 11.99 14.68 -6.54
CA ALA A 54 12.39 15.12 -7.88
C ALA A 54 12.85 16.58 -7.95
N GLY A 55 12.68 17.37 -6.87
CA GLY A 55 13.05 18.78 -6.86
C GLY A 55 12.22 19.65 -7.84
N GLY A 56 11.05 19.19 -8.28
CA GLY A 56 10.15 19.93 -9.17
C GLY A 56 10.24 19.57 -10.66
N GLU A 57 11.38 19.07 -11.15
CA GLU A 57 11.57 18.73 -12.56
C GLU A 57 11.23 17.26 -12.86
N GLY A 58 10.69 16.99 -14.06
CA GLY A 58 10.44 15.62 -14.52
C GLY A 58 9.37 14.83 -13.74
N ILE A 59 8.59 15.50 -12.88
CA ILE A 59 7.56 14.85 -12.03
C ILE A 59 6.57 14.03 -12.86
N GLY A 60 6.14 14.53 -14.02
CA GLY A 60 5.21 13.81 -14.91
C GLY A 60 5.76 12.45 -15.36
N THR A 61 7.04 12.40 -15.76
CA THR A 61 7.70 11.16 -16.17
C THR A 61 7.86 10.18 -15.00
N LEU A 62 8.22 10.69 -13.81
CA LEU A 62 8.34 9.86 -12.62
C LEU A 62 7.00 9.28 -12.15
N ILE A 63 5.94 10.09 -12.18
CA ILE A 63 4.58 9.62 -11.89
C ILE A 63 4.16 8.57 -12.92
N GLY A 64 4.38 8.82 -14.21
CA GLY A 64 4.05 7.89 -15.29
C GLY A 64 4.79 6.55 -15.17
N ALA A 65 6.09 6.58 -14.86
CA ALA A 65 6.88 5.37 -14.61
C ALA A 65 6.35 4.59 -13.40
N LEU A 66 6.01 5.28 -12.31
CA LEU A 66 5.47 4.63 -11.13
C LEU A 66 4.06 4.04 -11.36
N ASP A 67 3.21 4.72 -12.12
CA ASP A 67 1.92 4.21 -12.55
C ASP A 67 2.07 2.97 -13.44
N LEU A 68 3.03 2.99 -14.38
CA LEU A 68 3.37 1.82 -15.20
C LEU A 68 3.76 0.60 -14.33
N PHE A 69 4.68 0.78 -13.37
CA PHE A 69 5.07 -0.31 -12.47
C PHE A 69 3.90 -0.80 -11.62
N THR A 70 3.01 0.09 -11.18
CA THR A 70 1.82 -0.26 -10.42
C THR A 70 0.89 -1.14 -11.25
N MET A 71 0.64 -0.76 -12.50
CA MET A 71 -0.20 -1.52 -13.42
C MET A 71 0.42 -2.85 -13.83
N LEU A 72 1.73 -2.89 -14.06
CA LEU A 72 2.42 -4.15 -14.35
C LEU A 72 2.36 -5.12 -13.17
N SER A 73 2.48 -4.61 -11.94
CA SER A 73 2.39 -5.40 -10.72
C SER A 73 0.98 -5.93 -10.45
N SER A 74 -0.06 -5.23 -10.94
CA SER A 74 -1.44 -5.65 -10.73
C SER A 74 -1.87 -6.79 -11.65
N ILE A 75 -1.20 -7.00 -12.79
CA ILE A 75 -1.51 -8.08 -13.75
C ILE A 75 -1.44 -9.48 -13.10
N PRO A 76 -0.35 -9.88 -12.43
CA PRO A 76 -0.28 -11.20 -11.82
C PRO A 76 -0.98 -11.29 -10.45
N ALA A 77 -1.41 -10.17 -9.87
CA ALA A 77 -1.95 -10.13 -8.51
C ALA A 77 -3.17 -11.05 -8.30
N PRO A 78 -4.16 -11.15 -9.24
CA PRO A 78 -5.25 -12.11 -9.10
C PRO A 78 -4.80 -13.57 -9.11
N ILE A 79 -3.78 -13.91 -9.90
CA ILE A 79 -3.23 -15.26 -9.98
C ILE A 79 -2.60 -15.65 -8.65
N PHE A 80 -1.76 -14.77 -8.09
CA PHE A 80 -1.18 -14.98 -6.76
C PHE A 80 -2.26 -15.01 -5.67
N GLY A 81 -3.26 -14.13 -5.73
CA GLY A 81 -4.38 -14.12 -4.80
C GLY A 81 -5.14 -15.44 -4.79
N GLY A 82 -5.46 -15.98 -5.97
CA GLY A 82 -6.09 -17.29 -6.12
C GLY A 82 -5.22 -18.45 -5.60
N ALA A 83 -3.92 -18.42 -5.89
CA ALA A 83 -2.97 -19.44 -5.41
C ALA A 83 -2.86 -19.42 -3.87
N ILE A 84 -2.70 -18.24 -3.27
CA ILE A 84 -2.64 -18.07 -1.81
C ILE A 84 -3.93 -18.55 -1.15
N TYR A 85 -5.08 -18.19 -1.74
CA TYR A 85 -6.38 -18.67 -1.29
C TYR A 85 -6.47 -20.20 -1.36
N GLY A 86 -5.99 -20.82 -2.43
CA GLY A 86 -5.97 -22.28 -2.57
C GLY A 86 -5.13 -23.01 -1.52
N LEU A 87 -4.06 -22.37 -1.01
CA LEU A 87 -3.14 -22.97 -0.04
C LEU A 87 -3.55 -22.77 1.42
N GLY A 88 -4.20 -21.65 1.74
CA GLY A 88 -4.47 -21.27 3.14
C GLY A 88 -5.82 -20.59 3.37
N GLY A 89 -6.72 -20.64 2.39
CA GLY A 89 -8.05 -20.05 2.44
C GLY A 89 -8.04 -18.52 2.50
N LEU A 90 -9.18 -17.96 2.89
CA LEU A 90 -9.41 -16.51 2.90
C LEU A 90 -8.43 -15.75 3.81
N ARG A 91 -8.12 -16.31 4.99
CA ARG A 91 -7.22 -15.67 5.96
C ARG A 91 -5.80 -15.53 5.44
N ALA A 92 -5.31 -16.50 4.65
CA ALA A 92 -3.96 -16.44 4.08
C ALA A 92 -3.79 -15.26 3.13
N VAL A 93 -4.82 -14.93 2.33
CA VAL A 93 -4.80 -13.77 1.43
C VAL A 93 -4.57 -12.47 2.20
N PHE A 94 -5.30 -12.28 3.30
CA PHE A 94 -5.19 -11.09 4.14
C PHE A 94 -3.84 -11.03 4.88
N TRP A 95 -3.34 -12.15 5.39
CA TRP A 95 -2.03 -12.22 6.02
C TRP A 95 -0.89 -11.91 5.06
N VAL A 96 -0.94 -12.44 3.83
CA VAL A 96 0.07 -12.12 2.81
C VAL A 96 0.00 -10.64 2.45
N GLY A 97 -1.19 -10.07 2.28
CA GLY A 97 -1.37 -8.63 2.04
C GLY A 97 -0.78 -7.75 3.16
N PHE A 98 -0.96 -8.14 4.42
CA PHE A 98 -0.33 -7.51 5.57
C PHE A 98 1.20 -7.54 5.48
N VAL A 99 1.78 -8.72 5.25
CA VAL A 99 3.26 -8.89 5.20
C VAL A 99 3.85 -8.11 4.03
N VAL A 100 3.26 -8.21 2.84
CA VAL A 100 3.75 -7.51 1.64
C VAL A 100 3.75 -6.00 1.84
N ASN A 101 2.68 -5.43 2.40
CA ASN A 101 2.65 -3.99 2.72
C ASN A 101 3.67 -3.62 3.79
N LEU A 102 3.77 -4.41 4.86
CA LEU A 102 4.66 -4.11 5.98
C LEU A 102 6.14 -4.11 5.56
N ILE A 103 6.52 -5.01 4.64
CA ILE A 103 7.87 -5.05 4.05
C ILE A 103 8.20 -3.75 3.31
N GLY A 104 7.20 -3.03 2.77
CA GLY A 104 7.40 -1.75 2.10
C GLY A 104 7.89 -0.63 3.03
N VAL A 105 7.53 -0.68 4.31
CA VAL A 105 7.89 0.36 5.31
C VAL A 105 9.41 0.60 5.41
N PRO A 106 10.26 -0.42 5.65
CA PRO A 106 11.72 -0.20 5.73
C PRO A 106 12.33 0.31 4.43
N PHE A 107 11.79 -0.03 3.25
CA PHE A 107 12.28 0.52 1.99
C PHE A 107 11.92 2.01 1.85
N LEU A 108 10.71 2.39 2.23
CA LEU A 108 10.27 3.79 2.20
C LEU A 108 11.07 4.69 3.15
N LEU A 109 11.44 4.18 4.32
CA LEU A 109 12.27 4.94 5.27
C LEU A 109 13.69 5.22 4.75
N LYS A 110 14.19 4.42 3.80
CA LYS A 110 15.50 4.61 3.15
C LYS A 110 15.46 5.59 1.97
N VAL A 111 14.28 6.00 1.51
CA VAL A 111 14.15 6.97 0.41
C VAL A 111 14.68 8.33 0.88
N ARG A 112 15.65 8.88 0.13
CA ARG A 112 16.18 10.22 0.35
C ARG A 112 15.32 11.23 -0.37
N VAL A 113 14.92 12.28 0.35
CA VAL A 113 14.16 13.41 -0.20
C VAL A 113 15.11 14.57 -0.45
N HIS A 114 14.90 15.31 -1.56
CA HIS A 114 15.71 16.47 -1.88
C HIS A 114 15.53 17.53 -0.77
N GLY A 115 16.62 17.88 -0.08
CA GLY A 115 16.60 18.82 1.06
C GLY A 115 16.82 18.19 2.44
N GLU A 116 16.92 16.86 2.55
CA GLU A 116 17.46 16.20 3.74
C GLU A 116 18.99 16.08 3.62
N GLY A 117 19.68 17.15 4.02
CA GLY A 117 21.10 17.13 4.39
C GLY A 117 21.25 16.82 5.87
#